data_AF-A0A3S0MH25-F1
#
_entry.id   AF-A0A3S0MH25-F1
#
_cell.length_a   1.000
_cell.length_b   1.000
_cell.length_c   1.000
_cell.angle_alpha   90.00
_cell.angle_beta   90.00
_cell.angle_gamma   90.00
#
_symmetry.space_group_name_H-M   'P 1'
#
loop_
_entity.id
_entity.type
_entity.pdbx_description
1 polymer ?
#
loop_
_entity_poly.entity_id
_entity_poly.type
_entity_poly.pdbx_seq_one_letter_code
_entity_poly.pdbx_strand_id
1 'polypeptide(L)'
;MKKIMLLSLITVFMTVSCDQKNKEAAATSSGKTEKTTELYSCPMHPEVTGASDGECSECGMELTEKVVQTIPTEKELTPVENRAKSGAVLKTESADKMTFPTDAIVSNYLKIKNALTKDDSKGAAIAAKDLHTILNSSSATSLDTKLKNKYNAFVADAKVNVKHIGDNAGKMEHQRTYFSLLSKDVFDLIKAFGTKQTVYQDYCPMYGAGKNGYWISETQDVINPYFGAEMLNCGRRIGTVQ
;
A
#
# COMPACT_ATOMS: atom_id res chain seq x y z
N MET A 1 -35.86 -23.40 -56.79
CA MET A 1 -35.25 -23.60 -58.11
C MET A 1 -33.83 -23.05 -58.08
N LYS A 2 -32.85 -23.90 -58.41
CA LYS A 2 -31.43 -23.66 -58.79
C LYS A 2 -30.53 -22.84 -57.82
N LYS A 3 -29.52 -23.43 -57.14
CA LYS A 3 -28.18 -23.88 -57.63
C LYS A 3 -27.39 -22.69 -58.20
N ILE A 4 -26.13 -22.34 -57.88
CA ILE A 4 -24.91 -23.12 -57.59
C ILE A 4 -23.71 -22.17 -57.26
N MET A 5 -22.81 -22.65 -56.39
CA MET A 5 -21.31 -22.56 -56.33
C MET A 5 -20.50 -21.26 -56.49
N LEU A 6 -19.53 -21.09 -55.56
CA LEU A 6 -18.04 -21.18 -55.72
C LEU A 6 -17.41 -20.71 -54.39
N LEU A 7 -16.84 -21.54 -53.51
CA LEU A 7 -15.60 -22.35 -53.56
C LEU A 7 -14.35 -21.59 -54.02
N SER A 8 -13.58 -21.05 -53.08
CA SER A 8 -12.15 -20.75 -53.26
C SER A 8 -11.37 -21.08 -51.98
N LEU A 9 -10.87 -22.31 -51.96
CA LEU A 9 -9.74 -22.78 -51.15
C LEU A 9 -8.48 -22.04 -51.63
N ILE A 10 -7.73 -21.38 -50.72
CA ILE A 10 -6.30 -21.12 -50.93
C ILE A 10 -5.58 -21.54 -49.65
N THR A 11 -5.22 -22.82 -49.61
CA THR A 11 -4.17 -23.37 -48.76
C THR A 11 -2.83 -23.22 -49.49
N VAL A 12 -1.90 -22.45 -48.94
CA VAL A 12 -0.48 -22.56 -49.28
C VAL A 12 0.32 -22.67 -47.98
N PHE A 13 0.76 -23.90 -47.74
CA PHE A 13 1.90 -24.25 -46.90
C PHE A 13 3.19 -23.67 -47.51
N MET A 14 4.01 -23.01 -46.70
CA MET A 14 5.46 -23.02 -46.87
C MET A 14 6.12 -23.00 -45.49
N THR A 15 6.52 -24.19 -45.05
CA THR A 15 7.46 -24.43 -43.94
C THR A 15 8.87 -24.07 -44.41
N VAL A 16 9.55 -23.17 -43.70
CA VAL A 16 10.98 -22.88 -43.89
C VAL A 16 11.79 -23.48 -42.75
N SER A 17 12.61 -24.44 -43.16
CA SER A 17 13.81 -25.07 -42.61
C SER A 17 14.29 -24.75 -41.19
N CYS A 18 14.35 -25.81 -40.38
CA CYS A 18 15.48 -26.05 -39.47
C CYS A 18 16.66 -26.58 -40.29
N ASP A 19 17.86 -26.06 -40.06
CA ASP A 19 19.11 -26.71 -40.46
C ASP A 19 20.04 -26.82 -39.24
N GLN A 20 20.59 -28.00 -39.06
CA GLN A 20 21.42 -28.42 -37.93
C GLN A 20 22.57 -29.26 -38.51
N LYS A 21 23.82 -28.80 -38.32
CA LYS A 21 25.11 -29.53 -38.31
C LYS A 21 26.21 -28.45 -38.21
N ASN A 22 27.31 -28.55 -37.46
CA ASN A 22 28.00 -29.69 -36.85
C ASN A 22 29.02 -29.16 -35.79
N LYS A 23 29.46 -30.07 -34.91
CA LYS A 23 30.62 -30.08 -33.99
C LYS A 23 31.93 -29.54 -34.64
N GLU A 24 33.02 -29.14 -33.96
CA GLU A 24 33.63 -29.61 -32.70
C GLU A 24 34.75 -28.66 -32.19
N ALA A 25 35.11 -28.83 -30.91
CA ALA A 25 36.43 -28.66 -30.28
C ALA A 25 36.96 -27.27 -29.83
N ALA A 26 36.77 -27.05 -28.52
CA ALA A 26 37.80 -26.84 -27.48
C ALA A 26 38.89 -25.76 -27.66
N ALA A 27 38.77 -24.72 -26.84
CA ALA A 27 39.92 -24.17 -26.10
C ALA A 27 39.45 -23.70 -24.72
N THR A 28 39.94 -24.38 -23.69
CA THR A 28 39.81 -24.06 -22.28
C THR A 28 40.54 -22.75 -21.97
N SER A 29 39.85 -21.80 -21.34
CA SER A 29 40.48 -20.76 -20.54
C SER A 29 39.53 -20.30 -19.45
N SER A 30 39.86 -20.72 -18.24
CA SER A 30 39.39 -20.26 -16.92
C SER A 30 38.90 -18.81 -16.90
N GLY A 31 37.65 -18.60 -16.46
CA GLY A 31 37.04 -17.30 -16.24
C GLY A 31 36.00 -17.38 -15.12
N LYS A 32 36.34 -16.78 -13.99
CA LYS A 32 35.62 -16.68 -12.71
C LYS A 32 34.13 -16.35 -12.89
N THR A 33 33.23 -17.20 -12.40
CA THR A 33 31.78 -16.96 -12.37
C THR A 33 31.46 -15.90 -11.30
N GLU A 34 31.27 -14.66 -11.71
CA GLU A 34 30.67 -13.61 -10.87
C GLU A 34 29.15 -13.59 -11.13
N LYS A 35 28.38 -13.90 -10.08
CA LYS A 35 26.92 -13.84 -10.10
C LYS A 35 26.50 -12.39 -9.87
N THR A 36 26.34 -11.62 -10.95
CA THR A 36 25.72 -10.30 -10.92
C THR A 36 24.20 -10.49 -10.81
N THR A 37 23.64 -10.24 -9.63
CA THR A 37 22.18 -10.16 -9.47
C THR A 37 21.75 -8.79 -9.97
N GLU A 38 21.18 -8.73 -11.18
CA GLU A 38 20.51 -7.52 -11.66
C GLU A 38 19.26 -7.28 -10.80
N LEU A 39 19.22 -6.17 -10.06
CA LEU A 39 18.04 -5.73 -9.31
C LEU A 39 17.39 -4.56 -10.04
N TYR A 40 16.07 -4.46 -9.89
CA TYR A 40 15.22 -3.48 -10.53
C TYR A 40 14.47 -2.68 -9.47
N SER A 41 14.24 -1.39 -9.69
CA SER A 41 13.52 -0.49 -8.78
C SER A 41 12.17 -0.03 -9.34
N CYS A 42 11.29 0.37 -8.42
CA CYS A 42 10.00 0.94 -8.78
C CYS A 42 10.20 2.40 -9.25
N PRO A 43 9.66 2.81 -10.42
CA PRO A 43 9.78 4.18 -10.91
C PRO A 43 9.22 5.25 -9.96
N MET A 44 8.29 4.88 -9.08
CA MET A 44 7.70 5.76 -8.06
C MET A 44 8.34 5.61 -6.67
N HIS A 45 8.96 4.46 -6.39
CA HIS A 45 9.59 4.16 -5.10
C HIS A 45 10.99 3.58 -5.34
N PRO A 46 12.00 4.40 -5.68
CA PRO A 46 13.33 3.92 -6.05
C PRO A 46 14.05 3.14 -4.95
N GLU A 47 13.59 3.31 -3.70
CA GLU A 47 14.09 2.59 -2.52
C GLU A 47 13.61 1.12 -2.47
N VAL A 48 12.58 0.76 -3.23
CA VAL A 48 12.09 -0.62 -3.37
C VAL A 48 12.82 -1.28 -4.53
N THR A 49 13.62 -2.32 -4.23
CA THR A 49 14.38 -3.07 -5.23
C THR A 49 14.04 -4.57 -5.18
N GLY A 50 14.12 -5.24 -6.32
CA GLY A 50 13.74 -6.65 -6.47
C GLY A 50 14.12 -7.21 -7.84
N ALA A 51 13.58 -8.38 -8.19
CA ALA A 51 13.73 -8.91 -9.55
C ALA A 51 12.91 -8.09 -10.57
N SER A 52 13.28 -8.16 -11.85
CA SER A 52 12.59 -7.42 -12.95
C SER A 52 11.12 -7.75 -13.09
N ASP A 53 10.69 -8.95 -12.70
CA ASP A 53 9.31 -9.41 -12.71
C ASP A 53 8.61 -9.23 -11.36
N GLY A 54 9.28 -8.59 -10.39
CA GLY A 54 8.74 -8.31 -9.08
C GLY A 54 7.73 -7.16 -9.08
N GLU A 55 6.73 -7.25 -8.21
CA GLU A 55 5.82 -6.14 -7.91
C GLU A 55 6.38 -5.30 -6.75
N CYS A 56 6.31 -3.98 -6.87
CA CYS A 56 6.68 -3.04 -5.82
C CYS A 56 5.77 -3.23 -4.60
N SER A 57 6.34 -3.53 -3.44
CA SER A 57 5.58 -3.72 -2.20
C SER A 57 4.82 -2.48 -1.72
N GLU A 58 5.19 -1.29 -2.19
CA GLU A 58 4.57 -0.02 -1.79
C GLU A 58 3.40 0.40 -2.69
N CYS A 59 3.35 -0.07 -3.95
CA CYS A 59 2.32 0.36 -4.90
C CYS A 59 1.82 -0.72 -5.88
N GLY A 60 2.37 -1.93 -5.82
CA GLY A 60 2.01 -3.06 -6.65
C GLY A 60 2.26 -2.90 -8.15
N MET A 61 3.12 -1.95 -8.54
CA MET A 61 3.59 -1.79 -9.93
C MET A 61 4.89 -2.57 -10.16
N GLU A 62 5.11 -3.02 -11.39
CA GLU A 62 6.32 -3.76 -11.79
C GLU A 62 7.61 -2.94 -11.60
N LEU A 63 8.69 -3.61 -11.20
CA LEU A 63 10.02 -3.02 -11.04
C LEU A 63 10.77 -3.01 -12.38
N THR A 64 10.92 -1.83 -12.99
CA THR A 64 11.40 -1.74 -14.39
C THR A 64 12.77 -1.07 -14.56
N GLU A 65 13.30 -0.40 -13.54
CA GLU A 65 14.55 0.36 -13.66
C GLU A 65 15.74 -0.40 -13.07
N LYS A 66 16.77 -0.71 -13.87
CA LYS A 66 17.95 -1.43 -13.40
C LYS A 66 18.76 -0.61 -12.40
N VAL A 67 19.06 -1.20 -11.24
CA VAL A 67 19.97 -0.64 -10.24
C VAL A 67 21.17 -1.55 -10.08
N VAL A 68 22.37 -1.03 -10.39
CA VAL A 68 23.64 -1.72 -10.15
C VAL A 68 24.13 -1.29 -8.76
N GLN A 69 23.93 -2.12 -7.74
CA GLN A 69 24.50 -1.88 -6.42
C GLN A 69 25.78 -2.71 -6.22
N THR A 70 26.91 -2.02 -6.05
CA THR A 70 28.13 -2.57 -5.46
C THR A 70 27.97 -2.62 -3.94
N ILE A 71 27.92 -3.83 -3.36
CA ILE A 71 27.77 -4.04 -1.91
C ILE A 71 29.15 -4.36 -1.30
N PRO A 72 29.64 -3.60 -0.29
CA PRO A 72 30.67 -4.03 0.65
C PRO A 72 30.10 -5.01 1.69
N THR A 73 30.84 -6.10 1.91
CA THR A 73 30.53 -7.28 2.71
C THR A 73 30.59 -7.05 4.23
N GLU A 74 29.48 -7.38 4.89
CA GLU A 74 29.28 -8.17 6.13
C GLU A 74 30.20 -8.06 7.35
N LYS A 75 29.57 -8.04 8.53
CA LYS A 75 30.15 -8.53 9.80
C LYS A 75 29.10 -9.33 10.60
N GLU A 76 29.12 -10.65 10.41
CA GLU A 76 28.77 -11.69 11.40
C GLU A 76 29.81 -11.62 12.56
N LEU A 77 29.63 -12.05 13.82
CA LEU A 77 28.73 -12.91 14.57
C LEU A 77 28.92 -12.55 16.07
N THR A 78 27.92 -12.78 16.93
CA THR A 78 27.91 -13.96 17.83
C THR A 78 26.77 -13.92 18.85
N PRO A 79 26.29 -15.10 19.31
CA PRO A 79 25.17 -15.25 20.23
C PRO A 79 25.62 -15.52 21.69
N VAL A 80 24.81 -15.08 22.66
CA VAL A 80 24.95 -15.52 24.06
C VAL A 80 23.57 -15.90 24.61
N GLU A 81 23.40 -17.21 24.83
CA GLU A 81 22.39 -17.80 25.71
C GLU A 81 22.61 -17.33 27.16
N ASN A 82 21.52 -17.12 27.91
CA ASN A 82 21.29 -17.84 29.17
C ASN A 82 19.88 -17.63 29.76
N ARG A 83 19.53 -18.60 30.58
CA ARG A 83 18.23 -19.12 30.96
C ARG A 83 17.75 -18.64 32.35
N ALA A 84 16.42 -18.73 32.56
CA ALA A 84 15.67 -18.77 33.82
C ALA A 84 15.58 -17.44 34.62
N LYS A 85 14.50 -17.10 35.33
CA LYS A 85 13.50 -17.91 36.02
C LYS A 85 12.25 -17.07 36.34
N SER A 86 11.13 -17.76 36.43
CA SER A 86 9.84 -17.32 36.98
C SER A 86 9.97 -16.73 38.39
N GLY A 87 9.21 -15.67 38.66
CA GLY A 87 8.99 -15.09 39.99
C GLY A 87 7.83 -14.09 39.94
N ALA A 88 6.67 -14.50 40.42
CA ALA A 88 5.49 -13.67 40.60
C ALA A 88 5.74 -12.51 41.57
N VAL A 89 5.24 -11.30 41.29
CA VAL A 89 4.68 -10.36 42.29
C VAL A 89 3.74 -9.37 41.57
N LEU A 90 2.54 -9.25 42.13
CA LEU A 90 1.53 -8.21 41.89
C LEU A 90 2.09 -6.81 42.16
N LYS A 91 1.78 -5.82 41.31
CA LYS A 91 1.41 -4.45 41.73
C LYS A 91 0.90 -3.61 40.56
N THR A 92 -0.34 -3.15 40.75
CA THR A 92 -0.82 -1.76 40.66
C THR A 92 -0.33 -0.87 39.51
N GLU A 93 -1.33 -0.35 38.79
CA GLU A 93 -1.43 0.96 38.12
C GLU A 93 -0.16 1.81 37.99
N SER A 94 0.11 2.26 36.76
CA SER A 94 0.61 3.60 36.52
C SER A 94 0.21 4.08 35.12
N ALA A 95 -0.46 5.23 35.12
CA ALA A 95 -0.67 6.07 33.96
C ALA A 95 0.67 6.55 33.36
N ASP A 96 0.56 7.13 32.16
CA ASP A 96 1.49 8.11 31.59
C ASP A 96 2.62 7.61 30.68
N LYS A 97 2.22 7.13 29.50
CA LYS A 97 2.80 7.59 28.23
C LYS A 97 1.66 8.18 27.44
N MET A 98 1.64 9.50 27.22
CA MET A 98 0.71 10.12 26.28
C MET A 98 0.99 9.53 24.89
N THR A 99 0.26 8.47 24.58
CA THR A 99 0.33 7.73 23.33
C THR A 99 -0.43 8.57 22.32
N PHE A 100 0.15 8.81 21.14
CA PHE A 100 -0.59 9.50 20.08
C PHE A 100 -1.96 8.86 19.90
N PRO A 101 -3.03 9.65 19.67
CA PRO A 101 -4.37 9.12 19.54
C PRO A 101 -4.56 8.39 18.21
N THR A 102 -3.54 7.67 17.70
CA THR A 102 -3.56 6.95 16.42
C THR A 102 -4.74 6.00 16.37
N ASP A 103 -4.98 5.23 17.44
CA ASP A 103 -6.14 4.32 17.49
C ASP A 103 -7.48 5.07 17.36
N ALA A 104 -7.62 6.22 18.02
CA ALA A 104 -8.83 7.05 17.95
C ALA A 104 -8.99 7.72 16.58
N ILE A 105 -7.89 8.15 15.96
CA ILE A 105 -7.85 8.71 14.60
C ILE A 105 -8.26 7.63 13.59
N VAL A 106 -7.62 6.45 13.64
CA VAL A 106 -7.93 5.31 12.76
C VAL A 106 -9.38 4.88 12.94
N SER A 107 -9.87 4.77 14.18
CA SER A 107 -11.26 4.39 14.44
C SER A 107 -12.26 5.36 13.80
N ASN A 108 -12.03 6.68 13.88
CA ASN A 108 -12.94 7.65 13.23
C ASN A 108 -12.75 7.73 11.72
N TYR A 109 -11.52 7.56 11.21
CA TYR A 109 -11.28 7.38 9.78
C TYR A 109 -12.12 6.22 9.22
N LEU A 110 -12.15 5.07 9.92
CA LEU A 110 -12.93 3.90 9.51
C LEU A 110 -14.43 4.19 9.51
N LYS A 111 -14.95 5.04 10.40
CA LYS A 111 -16.36 5.49 10.35
C LYS A 111 -16.64 6.30 9.08
N ILE A 112 -15.74 7.19 8.68
CA ILE A 112 -15.87 7.95 7.42
C ILE A 112 -15.88 6.95 6.25
N LYS A 113 -14.90 6.04 6.21
CA LYS A 113 -14.78 4.99 5.18
C LYS A 113 -16.08 4.18 5.06
N ASN A 114 -16.59 3.69 6.18
CA ASN A 114 -17.79 2.84 6.23
C ASN A 114 -19.09 3.56 5.89
N ALA A 115 -19.15 4.88 6.07
CA ALA A 115 -20.26 5.67 5.56
C ALA A 115 -20.17 5.81 4.04
N LEU A 116 -18.97 6.07 3.50
CA LEU A 116 -18.74 6.23 2.07
C LEU A 116 -18.98 4.94 1.26
N THR A 117 -18.71 3.76 1.83
CA THR A 117 -19.04 2.46 1.21
C THR A 117 -20.55 2.24 1.05
N LYS A 118 -21.37 2.97 1.81
CA LYS A 118 -22.83 2.90 1.79
C LYS A 118 -23.49 4.11 1.10
N ASP A 119 -22.69 4.92 0.42
CA ASP A 119 -23.12 6.21 -0.14
C ASP A 119 -23.74 7.18 0.89
N ASP A 120 -23.42 7.00 2.17
CA ASP A 120 -23.93 7.84 3.26
C ASP A 120 -23.10 9.11 3.41
N SER A 121 -23.40 10.07 2.54
CA SER A 121 -22.75 11.39 2.54
C SER A 121 -22.87 12.13 3.87
N LYS A 122 -24.00 11.97 4.58
CA LYS A 122 -24.27 12.67 5.85
C LYS A 122 -23.50 12.02 6.99
N GLY A 123 -23.51 10.69 7.07
CA GLY A 123 -22.70 9.93 8.03
C GLY A 123 -21.21 10.19 7.86
N ALA A 124 -20.72 10.24 6.62
CA ALA A 124 -19.33 10.59 6.34
C ALA A 124 -18.98 12.01 6.83
N ALA A 125 -19.87 12.98 6.61
CA ALA A 125 -19.68 14.35 7.07
C ALA A 125 -19.67 14.47 8.61
N ILE A 126 -20.54 13.73 9.29
CA ILE A 126 -20.60 13.71 10.77
C ILE A 126 -19.31 13.10 11.33
N ALA A 127 -18.92 11.92 10.86
CA ALA A 127 -17.69 11.24 11.30
C ALA A 127 -16.43 12.08 11.03
N ALA A 128 -16.41 12.84 9.92
CA ALA A 128 -15.31 13.74 9.61
C ALA A 128 -15.24 14.95 10.57
N LYS A 129 -16.37 15.48 11.02
CA LYS A 129 -16.42 16.54 12.06
C LYS A 129 -15.96 16.02 13.42
N ASP A 130 -16.30 14.78 13.75
CA ASP A 130 -15.80 14.12 14.96
C ASP A 130 -14.28 13.94 14.90
N LEU A 131 -13.76 13.47 13.76
CA LEU A 131 -12.31 13.36 13.55
C LEU A 131 -11.61 14.73 13.60
N HIS A 132 -12.20 15.77 13.02
CA HIS A 132 -11.68 17.13 13.12
C HIS A 132 -11.55 17.58 14.58
N THR A 133 -12.52 17.24 15.43
CA THR A 133 -12.48 17.55 16.86
C THR A 133 -11.33 16.82 17.56
N ILE A 134 -11.15 15.52 17.28
CA ILE A 134 -10.03 14.73 17.81
C ILE A 134 -8.67 15.33 17.43
N LEU A 135 -8.52 15.73 16.16
CA LEU A 135 -7.29 16.35 15.65
C LEU A 135 -7.01 17.72 16.29
N ASN A 136 -8.03 18.45 16.76
CA ASN A 136 -7.86 19.71 17.49
C ASN A 136 -7.46 19.50 18.96
N SER A 137 -7.94 18.44 19.58
CA SER A 137 -7.63 18.11 20.98
C SER A 137 -6.32 17.34 21.17
N SER A 138 -5.75 16.80 20.09
CA SER A 138 -4.50 16.04 20.17
C SER A 138 -3.28 16.93 20.33
N SER A 139 -2.44 16.67 21.33
CA SER A 139 -1.17 17.36 21.55
C SER A 139 0.00 16.39 21.60
N ALA A 140 1.10 16.74 20.92
CA ALA A 140 2.33 15.95 20.83
C ALA A 140 3.38 16.47 21.83
N THR A 141 3.06 16.46 23.12
CA THR A 141 3.83 17.17 24.16
C THR A 141 5.03 16.40 24.70
N SER A 142 5.13 15.08 24.50
CA SER A 142 6.10 14.22 25.21
C SER A 142 7.10 13.46 24.33
N LEU A 143 7.60 14.06 23.24
CA LEU A 143 8.36 13.31 22.22
C LEU A 143 9.58 14.03 21.64
N ASP A 144 10.42 13.21 21.00
CA ASP A 144 11.47 13.64 20.08
C ASP A 144 10.91 14.57 18.99
N THR A 145 11.68 15.62 18.69
CA THR A 145 11.32 16.71 17.77
C THR A 145 10.92 16.20 16.38
N LYS A 146 11.56 15.13 15.88
CA LYS A 146 11.26 14.57 14.55
C LYS A 146 9.88 13.93 14.51
N LEU A 147 9.52 13.12 15.51
CA LEU A 147 8.19 12.51 15.60
C LEU A 147 7.10 13.56 15.79
N LYS A 148 7.37 14.57 16.64
CA LYS A 148 6.45 15.71 16.83
C LYS A 148 6.18 16.45 15.53
N ASN A 149 7.21 16.73 14.73
CA ASN A 149 7.06 17.40 13.44
C ASN A 149 6.27 16.56 12.44
N LYS A 150 6.53 15.25 12.35
CA LYS A 150 5.76 14.33 11.50
C LYS A 150 4.28 14.32 11.89
N TYR A 151 3.99 14.22 13.20
CA TYR A 151 2.61 14.23 13.68
C TYR A 151 1.90 15.55 13.40
N ASN A 152 2.57 16.68 13.64
CA ASN A 152 1.98 18.00 13.40
C ASN A 152 1.70 18.23 11.90
N ALA A 153 2.58 17.76 11.01
CA ALA A 153 2.35 17.80 9.57
C ALA A 153 1.11 16.98 9.19
N PHE A 154 1.03 15.72 9.66
CA PHE A 154 -0.16 14.89 9.49
C PHE A 154 -1.44 15.59 9.99
N VAL A 155 -1.41 16.17 11.20
CA VAL A 155 -2.59 16.84 11.77
C VAL A 155 -3.02 18.04 10.94
N ALA A 156 -2.07 18.81 10.38
CA ALA A 156 -2.39 19.95 9.53
C ALA A 156 -3.12 19.51 8.25
N ASP A 157 -2.59 18.51 7.55
CA ASP A 157 -3.16 18.00 6.30
C ASP A 157 -4.49 17.29 6.54
N ALA A 158 -4.55 16.41 7.55
CA ALA A 158 -5.75 15.68 7.91
C ALA A 158 -6.90 16.62 8.29
N LYS A 159 -6.63 17.74 8.98
CA LYS A 159 -7.66 18.74 9.32
C LYS A 159 -8.30 19.36 8.09
N VAL A 160 -7.50 19.70 7.08
CA VAL A 160 -8.00 20.22 5.79
C VAL A 160 -8.90 19.19 5.14
N ASN A 161 -8.43 17.95 5.06
CA ASN A 161 -9.16 16.85 4.42
C ASN A 161 -10.51 16.58 5.11
N VAL A 162 -10.53 16.40 6.43
CA VAL A 162 -11.78 16.13 7.17
C VAL A 162 -12.73 17.33 7.18
N LYS A 163 -12.21 18.56 7.13
CA LYS A 163 -13.07 19.75 7.00
C LYS A 163 -13.80 19.75 5.66
N HIS A 164 -13.10 19.44 4.56
CA HIS A 164 -13.73 19.33 3.25
C HIS A 164 -14.75 18.20 3.20
N ILE A 165 -14.52 17.06 3.84
CA ILE A 165 -15.50 15.96 3.94
C ILE A 165 -16.71 16.40 4.78
N GLY A 166 -16.46 17.01 5.94
CA GLY A 166 -17.45 17.42 6.93
C GLY A 166 -18.39 18.54 6.48
N ASP A 167 -17.87 19.53 5.75
CA ASP A 167 -18.62 20.71 5.33
C ASP A 167 -19.41 20.50 4.02
N ASN A 168 -19.19 19.38 3.33
CA ASN A 168 -19.77 19.11 2.01
C ASN A 168 -20.70 17.89 2.00
N ALA A 169 -21.53 17.74 3.04
CA ALA A 169 -22.61 16.76 3.05
C ALA A 169 -23.51 16.94 1.81
N GLY A 170 -23.85 15.84 1.16
CA GLY A 170 -24.55 15.77 -0.13
C GLY A 170 -23.65 15.81 -1.36
N LYS A 171 -22.33 16.08 -1.23
CA LYS A 171 -21.39 16.13 -2.37
C LYS A 171 -20.43 14.93 -2.33
N MET A 172 -20.92 13.77 -2.75
CA MET A 172 -20.20 12.50 -2.66
C MET A 172 -18.82 12.51 -3.33
N GLU A 173 -18.72 13.00 -4.57
CA GLU A 173 -17.44 13.06 -5.29
C GLU A 173 -16.40 13.91 -4.56
N HIS A 174 -16.84 15.06 -4.02
CA HIS A 174 -15.99 15.93 -3.22
C HIS A 174 -15.51 15.20 -1.97
N GLN A 175 -16.42 14.57 -1.22
CA GLN A 175 -16.06 13.81 -0.02
C GLN A 175 -15.08 12.67 -0.32
N ARG A 176 -15.29 11.92 -1.41
CA ARG A 176 -14.40 10.83 -1.84
C ARG A 176 -13.01 11.33 -2.22
N THR A 177 -12.94 12.48 -2.88
CA THR A 177 -11.66 13.12 -3.26
C THR A 177 -10.83 13.43 -2.02
N TYR A 178 -11.41 14.08 -1.02
CA TYR A 178 -10.70 14.40 0.21
C TYR A 178 -10.51 13.19 1.13
N PHE A 179 -11.37 12.17 1.04
CA PHE A 179 -11.16 10.90 1.72
C PHE A 179 -9.96 10.12 1.16
N SER A 180 -9.75 10.19 -0.15
CA SER A 180 -8.56 9.60 -0.79
C SER A 180 -7.26 10.23 -0.29
N LEU A 181 -7.21 11.57 -0.18
CA LEU A 181 -6.08 12.28 0.42
C LEU A 181 -5.88 11.89 1.89
N LEU A 182 -6.96 11.90 2.68
CA LEU A 182 -6.93 11.47 4.08
C LEU A 182 -6.45 10.02 4.24
N SER A 183 -6.78 9.14 3.30
CA SER A 183 -6.38 7.74 3.35
C SER A 183 -4.87 7.57 3.24
N LYS A 184 -4.23 8.39 2.39
CA LYS A 184 -2.77 8.46 2.33
C LYS A 184 -2.18 8.94 3.65
N ASP A 185 -2.71 10.02 4.20
CA ASP A 185 -2.22 10.60 5.47
C ASP A 185 -2.35 9.60 6.62
N VAL A 186 -3.46 8.86 6.69
CA VAL A 186 -3.71 7.86 7.74
C VAL A 186 -2.82 6.62 7.57
N PHE A 187 -2.53 6.20 6.33
CA PHE A 187 -1.52 5.16 6.10
C PHE A 187 -0.15 5.59 6.63
N ASP A 188 0.31 6.79 6.27
CA ASP A 188 1.60 7.34 6.72
C ASP A 188 1.65 7.47 8.26
N LEU A 189 0.54 7.86 8.88
CA LEU A 189 0.38 7.90 10.34
C LEU A 189 0.56 6.50 10.95
N ILE A 190 -0.14 5.48 10.43
CA ILE A 190 -0.03 4.12 10.94
C ILE A 190 1.41 3.61 10.79
N LYS A 191 2.05 3.83 9.64
CA LYS A 191 3.45 3.44 9.41
C LYS A 191 4.42 4.13 10.37
N ALA A 192 4.14 5.36 10.79
CA ALA A 192 5.03 6.13 11.66
C ALA A 192 4.82 5.87 13.15
N PHE A 193 3.57 5.60 13.58
CA PHE A 193 3.19 5.57 15.00
C PHE A 193 2.54 4.26 15.44
N GLY A 194 2.21 3.36 14.51
CA GLY A 194 1.50 2.12 14.75
C GLY A 194 0.04 2.30 15.14
N THR A 195 -0.72 1.22 15.11
CA THR A 195 -2.06 1.13 15.72
C THR A 195 -2.23 -0.23 16.36
N LYS A 196 -3.07 -0.32 17.40
CA LYS A 196 -3.48 -1.59 18.01
C LYS A 196 -4.52 -2.34 17.18
N GLN A 197 -5.15 -1.67 16.23
CA GLN A 197 -6.16 -2.28 15.35
C GLN A 197 -5.46 -3.05 14.24
N THR A 198 -5.87 -4.29 13.99
CA THR A 198 -5.46 -4.98 12.77
C THR A 198 -6.15 -4.32 11.58
N VAL A 199 -5.36 -3.73 10.69
CA VAL A 199 -5.86 -3.04 9.51
C VAL A 199 -5.09 -3.46 8.26
N TYR A 200 -5.76 -3.34 7.12
CA TYR A 200 -5.28 -3.73 5.80
C TYR A 200 -5.28 -2.50 4.89
N GLN A 201 -4.38 -2.48 3.93
CA GLN A 201 -4.43 -1.54 2.82
C GLN A 201 -5.07 -2.22 1.63
N ASP A 202 -6.12 -1.60 1.10
CA ASP A 202 -6.79 -2.00 -0.12
C ASP A 202 -6.58 -0.91 -1.20
N TYR A 203 -6.74 -1.28 -2.46
CA TYR A 203 -6.45 -0.44 -3.61
C TYR A 203 -7.44 -0.62 -4.75
N CYS A 204 -7.87 0.48 -5.39
CA CYS A 204 -8.74 0.51 -6.55
C CYS A 204 -8.02 1.20 -7.73
N PRO A 205 -7.66 0.48 -8.81
CA PRO A 205 -6.96 1.07 -9.96
C PRO A 205 -7.81 2.05 -10.77
N MET A 206 -9.14 2.00 -10.63
CA MET A 206 -10.06 2.86 -11.37
C MET A 206 -10.22 4.25 -10.72
N TYR A 207 -9.88 4.39 -9.44
CA TYR A 207 -10.03 5.68 -8.76
C TYR A 207 -8.83 6.59 -9.00
N GLY A 208 -9.08 7.86 -9.37
CA GLY A 208 -8.03 8.86 -9.53
C GLY A 208 -6.96 8.47 -10.56
N ALA A 209 -7.35 7.78 -11.64
CA ALA A 209 -6.45 7.21 -12.65
C ALA A 209 -5.38 6.27 -12.05
N GLY A 210 -5.73 5.55 -10.99
CA GLY A 210 -4.86 4.57 -10.32
C GLY A 210 -3.83 5.18 -9.36
N LYS A 211 -3.76 6.52 -9.24
CA LYS A 211 -2.74 7.18 -8.41
C LYS A 211 -3.12 7.25 -6.95
N ASN A 212 -4.41 7.46 -6.66
CA ASN A 212 -4.89 7.81 -5.31
C ASN A 212 -5.97 6.85 -4.79
N GLY A 213 -6.07 5.64 -5.35
CA GLY A 213 -7.12 4.67 -5.02
C GLY A 213 -6.86 3.82 -3.78
N TYR A 214 -6.08 4.28 -2.80
CA TYR A 214 -5.68 3.50 -1.62
C TYR A 214 -6.49 3.86 -0.37
N TRP A 215 -6.98 2.86 0.37
CA TRP A 215 -7.65 3.08 1.65
C TRP A 215 -7.28 2.04 2.70
N ILE A 216 -7.58 2.35 3.96
CA ILE A 216 -7.40 1.43 5.10
C ILE A 216 -8.73 0.75 5.44
N SER A 217 -8.67 -0.56 5.67
CA SER A 217 -9.81 -1.41 6.01
C SER A 217 -9.53 -2.21 7.28
N GLU A 218 -10.54 -2.39 8.11
CA GLU A 218 -10.55 -3.24 9.30
C GLU A 218 -11.04 -4.67 9.01
N THR A 219 -11.46 -4.94 7.77
CA THR A 219 -12.00 -6.25 7.37
C THR A 219 -11.22 -6.84 6.21
N GLN A 220 -11.30 -8.17 6.08
CA GLN A 220 -10.71 -8.89 4.95
C GLN A 220 -11.57 -8.85 3.68
N ASP A 221 -12.73 -8.22 3.71
CA ASP A 221 -13.51 -7.98 2.50
C ASP A 221 -13.10 -6.63 1.89
N VAL A 222 -12.89 -6.61 0.57
CA VAL A 222 -12.60 -5.37 -0.16
C VAL A 222 -13.93 -4.68 -0.45
N ILE A 223 -14.23 -3.64 0.32
CA ILE A 223 -15.45 -2.84 0.18
C ILE A 223 -15.03 -1.40 -0.19
N ASN A 224 -15.30 -1.01 -1.43
CA ASN A 224 -14.76 0.20 -2.06
C ASN A 224 -15.50 1.48 -1.62
N PRO A 225 -14.83 2.40 -0.89
CA PRO A 225 -15.45 3.66 -0.44
C PRO A 225 -15.56 4.72 -1.55
N TYR A 226 -14.84 4.56 -2.66
CA TYR A 226 -14.78 5.53 -3.75
C TYR A 226 -15.90 5.42 -4.78
N PHE A 227 -16.53 4.25 -4.87
CA PHE A 227 -17.65 4.03 -5.78
C PHE A 227 -18.91 3.52 -5.10
N GLY A 228 -18.85 3.16 -3.80
CA GLY A 228 -20.04 2.80 -3.03
C GLY A 228 -20.81 1.67 -3.68
N ALA A 229 -22.14 1.81 -3.78
CA ALA A 229 -23.01 0.80 -4.36
C ALA A 229 -22.73 0.51 -5.84
N GLU A 230 -22.13 1.44 -6.60
CA GLU A 230 -21.86 1.24 -8.02
C GLU A 230 -20.80 0.17 -8.29
N MET A 231 -19.76 0.12 -7.46
CA MET A 231 -18.64 -0.81 -7.62
C MET A 231 -18.07 -1.27 -6.27
N LEU A 232 -18.94 -1.79 -5.41
CA LEU A 232 -18.63 -2.13 -4.02
C LEU A 232 -17.42 -3.07 -3.88
N ASN A 233 -17.24 -4.01 -4.81
CA ASN A 233 -16.15 -5.00 -4.76
C ASN A 233 -14.97 -4.65 -5.70
N CYS A 234 -14.94 -3.44 -6.27
CA CYS A 234 -13.82 -3.05 -7.14
C CYS A 234 -12.58 -2.76 -6.30
N GLY A 235 -11.50 -3.47 -6.58
CA GLY A 235 -10.20 -3.28 -5.96
C GLY A 235 -9.55 -4.59 -5.57
N ARG A 236 -8.37 -4.49 -4.96
CA ARG A 236 -7.62 -5.63 -4.42
C ARG A 236 -7.00 -5.25 -3.07
N ARG A 237 -6.74 -6.26 -2.26
CA ARG A 237 -5.91 -6.09 -1.07
C ARG A 237 -4.45 -5.97 -1.46
N ILE A 238 -3.75 -5.02 -0.85
CA ILE A 238 -2.29 -4.91 -0.92
C ILE A 238 -1.66 -5.73 0.20
N GLY A 239 -2.10 -5.54 1.45
CA GLY A 239 -1.55 -6.28 2.58
C GLY A 239 -2.03 -5.78 3.94
N THR A 240 -1.46 -6.34 4.99
CA THR A 240 -1.67 -5.86 6.37
C THR A 240 -0.76 -4.64 6.61
N VAL A 241 -1.26 -3.62 7.30
CA VAL A 241 -0.45 -2.46 7.71
C VAL A 241 -0.01 -2.66 9.15
N GLN A 242 1.29 -2.66 9.37
CA GLN A 242 1.95 -2.74 10.68
C GLN A 242 2.78 -1.49 10.93
#